data_AF-A0A821I6K7-F1
#
_entry.id   AF-A0A821I6K7-F1
#
_cell.length_a   1.000
_cell.length_b   1.000
_cell.length_c   1.000
_cell.angle_alpha   90.00
_cell.angle_beta   90.00
_cell.angle_gamma   90.00
#
_symmetry.space_group_name_H-M   'P 1'
#
loop_
_entity.id
_entity.type
_entity.pdbx_description
1 polymer ?
#
loop_
_entity_poly.entity_id
_entity_poly.type
_entity_poly.pdbx_seq_one_letter_code
_entity_poly.pdbx_strand_id
1 'polypeptide(L)'
;MIHKREPNARWVNQYNEEILRAWDANMDIQFAFDPYACAKYLMSYTTKPEREMSLLLEATHKECREGNMTAREEMKKLTGTFFNHRQVSVQEAIYCATKMPLTYSSRGFVFIPAHSNSCKFLKPHNILKEMDPDDQNIYMSNLADKYFDRPNDPEFDICMADFASEYEIVSINKNVKNPKTPIKRLQTLNFAVKKRVNRNAIIRYPYFNRETDKENYFENLLCLYLPIRSREDLKKPYELFYQIGEIFDNRQQCNVKVKDVVHENRRKFESNIKETGEAESLFNQLSLTLKDNDWAEIVANKQSNNIWSTDIEQ
;
A
#
# COMPACT_ATOMS: atom_id res chain seq x y z
N MET A 1 -7.91 28.14 -33.71
CA MET A 1 -7.43 27.92 -35.08
C MET A 1 -8.14 26.67 -35.65
N ILE A 2 -9.32 26.84 -36.23
CA ILE A 2 -9.92 25.81 -37.10
C ILE A 2 -9.22 26.02 -38.44
N HIS A 3 -8.31 25.12 -38.83
CA HIS A 3 -7.67 25.26 -40.14
C HIS A 3 -8.77 25.21 -41.21
N LYS A 4 -8.81 26.23 -42.07
CA LYS A 4 -9.61 26.22 -43.29
C LYS A 4 -9.09 25.06 -44.15
N ARG A 5 -9.88 23.99 -44.29
CA ARG A 5 -9.52 22.81 -45.09
C ARG A 5 -10.23 22.85 -46.42
N GLU A 6 -9.53 22.41 -47.47
CA GLU A 6 -10.14 22.12 -48.75
C GLU A 6 -10.95 20.81 -48.67
N PRO A 7 -12.07 20.66 -49.39
CA PRO A 7 -12.92 19.46 -49.32
C PRO A 7 -12.21 18.14 -49.64
N ASN A 8 -11.14 18.19 -50.44
CA ASN A 8 -10.33 17.02 -50.78
C ASN A 8 -9.42 16.53 -49.64
N ALA A 9 -9.21 17.34 -48.59
CA ALA A 9 -8.33 17.02 -47.46
C ALA A 9 -9.07 16.33 -46.29
N ARG A 10 -10.26 15.75 -46.52
CA ARG A 10 -11.08 15.12 -45.47
C ARG A 10 -10.38 13.98 -44.74
N TRP A 11 -9.49 13.25 -45.42
CA TRP A 11 -8.77 12.09 -44.88
C TRP A 11 -7.42 12.46 -44.26
N VAL A 12 -7.10 13.75 -44.20
CA VAL A 12 -5.86 14.25 -43.60
C VAL A 12 -6.17 14.63 -42.15
N ASN A 13 -5.49 13.97 -41.20
CA ASN A 13 -5.58 14.29 -39.79
C ASN A 13 -5.06 15.70 -39.51
N GLN A 14 -5.31 16.23 -38.32
CA GLN A 14 -4.77 17.52 -37.94
C GLN A 14 -3.28 17.35 -37.59
N TYR A 15 -2.42 18.11 -38.25
CA TYR A 15 -0.96 18.00 -38.10
C TYR A 15 -0.31 19.38 -37.96
N ASN A 16 0.94 19.38 -37.49
CA ASN A 16 1.81 20.54 -37.50
C ASN A 16 2.87 20.29 -38.58
N GLU A 17 3.00 21.20 -39.55
CA GLU A 17 3.88 21.01 -40.71
C GLU A 17 5.36 20.84 -40.31
N GLU A 18 5.83 21.63 -39.35
CA GLU A 18 7.22 21.56 -38.87
C GLU A 18 7.49 20.24 -38.15
N ILE A 19 6.55 19.79 -37.30
CA ILE A 19 6.67 18.48 -36.62
C ILE A 19 6.61 17.34 -37.65
N LEU A 20 5.76 17.44 -38.69
CA LEU A 20 5.69 16.42 -39.74
C LEU A 20 7.03 16.31 -40.47
N ARG A 21 7.64 17.44 -40.85
CA ARG A 21 8.95 17.45 -41.52
C ARG A 21 10.06 16.90 -40.63
N ALA A 22 10.00 17.13 -39.32
CA ALA A 22 11.04 16.70 -38.39
C ALA A 22 10.91 15.22 -37.98
N TRP A 23 9.68 14.73 -37.79
CA TRP A 23 9.40 13.42 -37.20
C TRP A 23 8.91 12.38 -38.22
N ASP A 24 8.36 12.81 -39.35
CA ASP A 24 7.83 11.96 -40.44
C ASP A 24 6.89 10.85 -39.93
N ALA A 25 5.99 11.21 -39.01
CA ALA A 25 5.03 10.31 -38.38
C ALA A 25 3.61 10.85 -38.50
N ASN A 26 2.63 9.94 -38.58
CA ASN A 26 1.22 10.32 -38.56
C ASN A 26 0.86 11.03 -37.25
N MET A 27 0.14 12.14 -37.35
CA MET A 27 -0.27 12.97 -36.22
C MET A 27 -1.78 13.16 -36.21
N ASP A 28 -2.35 13.31 -35.01
CA ASP A 28 -3.74 13.72 -34.80
C ASP A 28 -3.80 14.75 -33.66
N ILE A 29 -3.48 15.99 -33.99
CA ILE A 29 -3.35 17.09 -33.03
C ILE A 29 -4.71 17.73 -32.74
N GLN A 30 -5.14 17.64 -31.49
CA GLN A 30 -6.40 18.24 -31.04
C GLN A 30 -6.13 19.30 -29.97
N PHE A 31 -6.95 20.36 -29.94
CA PHE A 31 -6.85 21.37 -28.89
C PHE A 31 -7.37 20.82 -27.56
N ALA A 32 -6.53 20.98 -26.53
CA ALA A 32 -6.86 20.68 -25.15
C ALA A 32 -7.58 21.89 -24.52
N PHE A 33 -8.91 21.89 -24.52
CA PHE A 33 -9.70 22.96 -23.87
C PHE A 33 -10.02 22.68 -22.41
N ASP A 34 -9.91 21.43 -21.97
CA ASP A 34 -10.18 21.00 -20.61
C ASP A 34 -9.05 20.09 -20.11
N PRO A 35 -8.29 20.52 -19.07
CA PRO A 35 -7.25 19.69 -18.45
C PRO A 35 -7.76 18.31 -17.99
N TYR A 36 -9.03 18.21 -17.59
CA TYR A 36 -9.60 16.93 -17.18
C TYR A 36 -9.86 16.01 -18.37
N ALA A 37 -10.46 16.51 -19.46
CA ALA A 37 -10.59 15.76 -20.70
C ALA A 37 -9.23 15.21 -21.17
N CYS A 38 -8.16 15.99 -21.04
CA CYS A 38 -6.79 15.53 -21.32
C CYS A 38 -6.33 14.42 -20.37
N ALA A 39 -6.53 14.58 -19.06
CA ALA A 39 -6.18 13.55 -18.07
C ALA A 39 -6.98 12.26 -18.30
N LYS A 40 -8.29 12.36 -18.51
CA LYS A 40 -9.19 11.23 -18.83
C LYS A 40 -8.74 10.53 -20.11
N TYR A 41 -8.39 11.30 -21.16
CA TYR A 41 -7.87 10.74 -22.40
C TYR A 41 -6.55 9.98 -22.18
N LEU A 42 -5.57 10.60 -21.52
CA LEU A 42 -4.29 9.97 -21.18
C LEU A 42 -4.48 8.69 -20.37
N MET A 43 -5.33 8.73 -19.34
CA MET A 43 -5.64 7.55 -18.52
C MET A 43 -6.34 6.46 -19.35
N SER A 44 -7.33 6.83 -20.17
CA SER A 44 -8.04 5.86 -21.02
C SER A 44 -7.12 5.17 -22.03
N TYR A 45 -6.11 5.89 -22.54
CA TYR A 45 -5.16 5.37 -23.50
C TYR A 45 -4.13 4.45 -22.82
N THR A 46 -3.57 4.91 -21.71
CA THR A 46 -2.59 4.15 -20.93
C THR A 46 -3.19 2.89 -20.30
N THR A 47 -4.49 2.89 -19.98
CA THR A 47 -5.19 1.75 -19.36
C THR A 47 -5.99 0.89 -20.37
N LYS A 48 -5.82 1.12 -21.67
CA LYS A 48 -6.57 0.41 -22.71
C LYS A 48 -6.36 -1.11 -22.66
N PRO A 49 -5.12 -1.63 -22.55
CA PRO A 49 -4.89 -3.08 -22.41
C PRO A 49 -5.55 -3.68 -21.15
N GLU A 50 -5.56 -2.92 -20.05
CA GLU A 50 -6.12 -3.33 -18.75
C GLU A 50 -7.64 -3.46 -18.83
N ARG A 51 -8.32 -2.62 -19.62
CA ARG A 51 -9.76 -2.72 -19.86
C ARG A 51 -10.13 -4.03 -20.54
N GLU A 52 -9.42 -4.41 -21.60
CA GLU A 52 -9.66 -5.68 -22.32
C GLU A 52 -9.41 -6.88 -21.39
N MET A 53 -8.34 -6.83 -20.60
CA MET A 53 -8.05 -7.85 -19.59
C MET A 53 -9.16 -7.95 -18.52
N SER A 54 -9.66 -6.81 -18.05
CA SER A 54 -10.70 -6.78 -17.01
C SER A 54 -12.00 -7.45 -17.48
N LEU A 55 -12.43 -7.17 -18.72
CA LEU A 55 -13.60 -7.81 -19.32
C LEU A 55 -13.43 -9.33 -19.44
N LEU A 56 -12.23 -9.77 -19.82
CA LEU A 56 -11.93 -11.20 -19.94
C LEU A 56 -11.92 -11.91 -18.57
N LEU A 57 -11.37 -11.27 -17.55
CA LEU A 57 -11.37 -11.80 -16.18
C LEU A 57 -12.78 -11.84 -15.60
N GLU A 58 -13.61 -10.83 -15.86
CA GLU A 58 -15.01 -10.80 -15.42
C GLU A 58 -15.81 -11.93 -16.08
N ALA A 59 -15.64 -12.16 -17.38
CA ALA A 59 -16.25 -13.28 -18.07
C ALA A 59 -15.81 -14.64 -17.49
N THR A 60 -14.51 -14.78 -17.22
CA THR A 60 -13.95 -16.00 -16.60
C THR A 60 -14.51 -16.21 -15.20
N HIS A 61 -14.62 -15.16 -14.39
CA HIS A 61 -15.20 -15.20 -13.05
C HIS A 61 -16.66 -15.66 -13.08
N LYS A 62 -17.46 -15.09 -14.01
CA LYS A 62 -18.86 -15.46 -14.19
C LYS A 62 -19.00 -16.93 -14.56
N GLU A 63 -18.20 -17.43 -15.50
CA GLU A 63 -18.19 -18.83 -15.90
C GLU A 63 -17.80 -19.77 -14.74
N CYS A 64 -16.84 -19.38 -13.89
CA CYS A 64 -16.46 -20.15 -12.71
C CYS A 64 -17.62 -20.25 -11.69
N ARG A 65 -18.33 -19.14 -11.48
CA ARG A 65 -19.50 -19.11 -10.59
C ARG A 65 -20.65 -19.95 -11.11
N GLU A 66 -20.95 -19.86 -12.41
CA GLU A 66 -21.99 -20.68 -13.05
C GLU A 66 -21.64 -22.17 -13.01
N GLY A 67 -20.35 -22.51 -13.11
CA GLY A 67 -19.84 -23.87 -12.97
C GLY A 67 -19.74 -24.39 -11.53
N ASN A 68 -20.12 -23.60 -10.50
CA ASN A 68 -19.96 -23.93 -9.08
C ASN A 68 -18.54 -24.40 -8.72
N MET A 69 -17.52 -23.81 -9.33
CA MET A 69 -16.13 -24.17 -9.09
C MET A 69 -15.72 -23.80 -7.65
N THR A 70 -14.80 -24.56 -7.06
CA THR A 70 -14.24 -24.18 -5.76
C THR A 70 -13.37 -22.92 -5.91
N ALA A 71 -13.22 -22.14 -4.83
CA ALA A 71 -12.41 -20.92 -4.84
C ALA A 71 -10.96 -21.15 -5.31
N ARG A 72 -10.39 -22.34 -5.06
CA ARG A 72 -9.06 -22.73 -5.52
C ARG A 72 -9.01 -22.91 -7.04
N GLU A 73 -10.01 -23.57 -7.61
CA GLU A 73 -10.08 -23.83 -9.04
C GLU A 73 -10.39 -22.56 -9.82
N GLU A 74 -11.31 -21.75 -9.30
CA GLU A 74 -11.60 -20.41 -9.81
C GLU A 74 -10.33 -19.56 -9.86
N MET A 75 -9.58 -19.48 -8.75
CA MET A 75 -8.32 -18.74 -8.72
C MET A 75 -7.32 -19.26 -9.75
N LYS A 76 -7.22 -20.59 -9.91
CA LYS A 76 -6.34 -21.20 -10.91
C LYS A 76 -6.76 -20.83 -12.34
N LYS A 77 -8.07 -20.85 -12.63
CA LYS A 77 -8.61 -20.50 -13.94
C LYS A 77 -8.41 -19.02 -14.25
N LEU A 78 -8.76 -18.12 -13.32
CA LEU A 78 -8.52 -16.68 -13.44
C LEU A 78 -7.04 -16.36 -13.66
N THR A 79 -6.16 -16.98 -12.87
CA THR A 79 -4.71 -16.80 -12.98
C THR A 79 -4.19 -17.29 -14.34
N GLY A 80 -4.68 -18.43 -14.81
CA GLY A 80 -4.34 -18.96 -16.13
C GLY A 80 -4.78 -18.02 -17.26
N THR A 81 -6.03 -17.55 -17.22
CA THR A 81 -6.54 -16.58 -18.19
C THR A 81 -5.72 -15.29 -18.19
N PHE A 82 -5.40 -14.75 -17.01
CA PHE A 82 -4.58 -13.55 -16.90
C PHE A 82 -3.21 -13.74 -17.55
N PHE A 83 -2.46 -14.78 -17.20
CA PHE A 83 -1.11 -14.98 -17.73
C PHE A 83 -1.08 -15.28 -19.23
N ASN A 84 -2.10 -15.97 -19.77
CA ASN A 84 -2.13 -16.33 -21.18
C ASN A 84 -2.51 -15.15 -22.09
N HIS A 85 -3.34 -14.23 -21.60
CA HIS A 85 -3.85 -13.12 -22.41
C HIS A 85 -3.19 -11.78 -22.09
N ARG A 86 -2.42 -11.69 -21.00
CA ARG A 86 -1.75 -10.44 -20.63
C ARG A 86 -0.67 -10.12 -21.64
N GLN A 87 -0.83 -8.98 -22.29
CA GLN A 87 0.20 -8.37 -23.11
C GLN A 87 1.19 -7.64 -22.20
N VAL A 88 2.48 -7.89 -22.42
CA VAL A 88 3.57 -7.21 -21.73
C VAL A 88 4.53 -6.66 -22.77
N SER A 89 5.18 -5.55 -22.45
CA SER A 89 6.23 -5.00 -23.31
C SER A 89 7.42 -5.97 -23.40
N VAL A 90 8.22 -5.88 -24.48
CA VAL A 90 9.45 -6.68 -24.61
C VAL A 90 10.40 -6.42 -23.44
N GLN A 91 10.47 -5.18 -22.98
CA GLN A 91 11.29 -4.78 -21.83
C GLN A 91 10.81 -5.46 -20.54
N GLU A 92 9.51 -5.46 -20.27
CA GLU A 92 8.92 -6.14 -19.12
C GLU A 92 9.16 -7.65 -19.18
N ALA A 93 9.02 -8.27 -20.36
CA ALA A 93 9.28 -9.69 -20.56
C ALA A 93 10.74 -10.05 -20.25
N ILE A 94 11.70 -9.24 -20.70
CA ILE A 94 13.14 -9.42 -20.39
C ILE A 94 13.37 -9.31 -18.88
N TYR A 95 12.81 -8.30 -18.21
CA TYR A 95 12.96 -8.14 -16.75
C TYR A 95 12.40 -9.36 -16.00
N CYS A 96 11.21 -9.83 -16.37
CA CYS A 96 10.61 -11.02 -15.78
C CYS A 96 11.47 -12.28 -16.01
N ALA A 97 11.92 -12.52 -17.25
CA ALA A 97 12.71 -13.70 -17.61
C ALA A 97 14.08 -13.74 -16.92
N THR A 98 14.70 -12.57 -16.72
CA THR A 98 15.99 -12.41 -16.03
C THR A 98 15.86 -12.29 -14.52
N LYS A 99 14.63 -12.31 -13.98
CA LYS A 99 14.32 -12.09 -12.56
C LYS A 99 14.84 -10.73 -12.04
N MET A 100 14.94 -9.75 -12.92
CA MET A 100 15.23 -8.38 -12.52
C MET A 100 14.01 -7.78 -11.83
N PRO A 101 14.20 -6.99 -10.76
CA PRO A 101 13.07 -6.36 -10.08
C PRO A 101 12.43 -5.31 -11.00
N LEU A 102 11.12 -5.42 -11.17
CA LEU A 102 10.31 -4.48 -11.96
C LEU A 102 10.19 -3.09 -11.31
N THR A 103 10.39 -3.03 -9.99
CA THR A 103 10.36 -1.78 -9.24
C THR A 103 11.52 -1.73 -8.27
N TYR A 104 12.08 -0.53 -8.11
CA TYR A 104 13.05 -0.23 -7.07
C TYR A 104 12.42 0.75 -6.10
N SER A 105 12.61 0.52 -4.81
CA SER A 105 12.20 1.46 -3.78
C SER A 105 13.41 1.91 -2.98
N SER A 106 13.48 3.21 -2.71
CA SER A 106 14.46 3.78 -1.79
C SER A 106 14.18 3.41 -0.32
N ARG A 107 12.99 2.86 -0.04
CA ARG A 107 12.53 2.47 1.32
C ARG A 107 11.99 1.05 1.31
N GLY A 108 12.38 0.27 2.31
CA GLY A 108 11.76 -1.03 2.56
C GLY A 108 10.32 -0.89 3.05
N PHE A 109 9.52 -1.92 2.82
CA PHE A 109 8.16 -2.04 3.36
C PHE A 109 8.11 -3.23 4.33
N VAL A 110 7.40 -3.07 5.44
CA VAL A 110 7.22 -4.13 6.44
C VAL A 110 5.74 -4.23 6.79
N PHE A 111 5.17 -5.42 6.65
CA PHE A 111 3.82 -5.71 7.11
C PHE A 111 3.84 -6.17 8.57
N ILE A 112 2.99 -5.57 9.41
CA ILE A 112 2.89 -5.84 10.84
C ILE A 112 1.60 -6.61 11.13
N PRO A 113 1.69 -7.90 11.50
CA PRO A 113 0.56 -8.70 11.92
C PRO A 113 0.23 -8.46 13.41
N ALA A 114 -0.20 -7.24 13.76
CA ALA A 114 -0.37 -6.85 15.16
C ALA A 114 -1.60 -7.50 15.84
N HIS A 115 -2.71 -7.70 15.13
CA HIS A 115 -3.90 -8.40 15.66
C HIS A 115 -3.63 -9.87 16.06
N SER A 116 -4.38 -10.34 17.06
CA SER A 116 -4.32 -11.70 17.61
C SER A 116 -4.57 -12.79 16.57
N ASN A 117 -5.56 -12.59 15.71
CA ASN A 117 -5.98 -13.55 14.68
C ASN A 117 -5.19 -13.43 13.36
N SER A 118 -3.95 -12.96 13.43
CA SER A 118 -3.11 -12.81 12.25
C SER A 118 -2.76 -14.15 11.60
N CYS A 119 -2.71 -14.15 10.27
CA CYS A 119 -2.31 -15.32 9.51
C CYS A 119 -0.90 -15.75 9.93
N LYS A 120 -0.76 -17.00 10.39
CA LYS A 120 0.50 -17.62 10.77
C LYS A 120 0.90 -18.65 9.73
N PHE A 121 2.20 -18.68 9.43
CA PHE A 121 2.76 -19.74 8.60
C PHE A 121 3.14 -20.92 9.47
N LEU A 122 2.84 -22.13 8.99
CA LEU A 122 3.38 -23.34 9.57
C LEU A 122 4.89 -23.40 9.38
N LYS A 123 5.59 -24.05 10.31
CA LYS A 123 7.00 -24.40 10.11
C LYS A 123 7.15 -25.27 8.85
N PRO A 124 8.31 -25.24 8.16
CA PRO A 124 8.59 -26.10 7.02
C PRO A 124 8.27 -27.57 7.32
N HIS A 125 7.73 -28.29 6.34
CA HIS A 125 7.29 -29.69 6.47
C HIS A 125 8.34 -30.62 7.10
N ASN A 126 9.61 -30.44 6.73
CA ASN A 126 10.71 -31.24 7.28
C ASN A 126 10.88 -31.02 8.79
N ILE A 127 10.75 -29.78 9.26
CA ILE A 127 10.84 -29.46 10.69
C ILE A 127 9.64 -30.06 11.43
N LEU A 128 8.44 -29.93 10.88
CA LEU A 128 7.22 -30.49 11.49
C LEU A 128 7.27 -32.01 11.65
N LYS A 129 7.92 -32.73 10.74
CA LYS A 129 8.10 -34.18 10.83
C LYS A 129 9.04 -34.63 11.96
N GLU A 130 10.01 -33.80 12.28
CA GLU A 130 11.02 -34.07 13.32
C GLU A 130 10.57 -33.55 14.69
N MET A 131 9.52 -32.73 14.74
CA MET A 131 8.93 -32.25 15.98
C MET A 131 8.21 -33.36 16.72
N ASP A 132 8.17 -33.23 18.04
CA ASP A 132 7.37 -34.09 18.89
C ASP A 132 5.87 -33.98 18.51
N PRO A 133 5.14 -35.09 18.39
CA PRO A 133 3.71 -35.08 18.04
C PRO A 133 2.84 -34.21 18.96
N ASP A 134 3.25 -34.01 20.22
CA ASP A 134 2.52 -33.23 21.21
C ASP A 134 2.97 -31.75 21.25
N ASP A 135 4.00 -31.36 20.49
CA ASP A 135 4.49 -29.98 20.41
C ASP A 135 3.49 -29.07 19.66
N GLN A 136 2.89 -28.14 20.40
CA GLN A 136 1.91 -27.18 19.88
C GLN A 136 2.55 -25.99 19.14
N ASN A 137 3.88 -25.82 19.19
CA ASN A 137 4.58 -24.72 18.54
C ASN A 137 4.81 -24.99 17.05
N ILE A 138 3.76 -25.28 16.30
CA ILE A 138 3.85 -25.65 14.87
C ILE A 138 4.01 -24.44 13.94
N TYR A 139 3.93 -23.22 14.46
CA TYR A 139 3.96 -21.98 13.68
C TYR A 139 5.36 -21.36 13.64
N MET A 140 5.64 -20.62 12.56
CA MET A 140 6.83 -19.80 12.44
C MET A 140 6.67 -18.50 13.23
N SER A 141 7.74 -18.06 13.90
CA SER A 141 7.77 -16.76 14.57
C SER A 141 7.60 -15.62 13.56
N ASN A 142 6.62 -14.76 13.76
CA ASN A 142 6.34 -13.60 12.92
C ASN A 142 7.07 -12.34 13.45
N LEU A 143 6.69 -11.15 12.98
CA LEU A 143 7.27 -9.88 13.46
C LEU A 143 6.84 -9.53 14.88
N ALA A 144 5.58 -9.79 15.24
CA ALA A 144 5.05 -9.52 16.58
C ALA A 144 5.76 -10.40 17.63
N ASP A 145 5.98 -11.69 17.34
CA ASP A 145 6.71 -12.58 18.25
C ASP A 145 8.13 -12.06 18.52
N LYS A 146 8.82 -11.57 17.49
CA LYS A 146 10.16 -10.98 17.61
C LYS A 146 10.17 -9.63 18.32
N TYR A 147 9.08 -8.89 18.25
CA TYR A 147 8.90 -7.67 19.02
C TYR A 147 8.70 -7.98 20.51
N PHE A 148 7.90 -8.99 20.86
CA PHE A 148 7.74 -9.40 22.25
C PHE A 148 9.03 -10.00 22.83
N ASP A 149 9.82 -10.67 22.00
CA ASP A 149 11.12 -11.23 22.37
C ASP A 149 12.30 -10.23 22.30
N ARG A 150 12.02 -8.92 22.11
CA ARG A 150 13.05 -7.87 22.01
C ARG A 150 13.84 -7.70 23.33
N PRO A 151 15.10 -7.24 23.30
CA PRO A 151 15.93 -7.12 24.50
C PRO A 151 15.31 -6.24 25.60
N ASN A 152 15.64 -6.54 26.86
CA ASN A 152 15.30 -5.73 28.03
C ASN A 152 16.29 -4.57 28.20
N ASP A 153 16.41 -3.74 27.18
CA ASP A 153 17.23 -2.52 27.17
C ASP A 153 16.29 -1.32 26.97
N PRO A 154 16.48 -0.19 27.69
CA PRO A 154 15.68 1.03 27.55
C PRO A 154 15.53 1.55 26.11
N GLU A 155 16.50 1.26 25.24
CA GLU A 155 16.41 1.57 23.80
C GLU A 155 15.21 0.88 23.13
N PHE A 156 14.79 -0.28 23.63
CA PHE A 156 13.64 -1.05 23.13
C PHE A 156 12.34 -0.82 23.89
N ASP A 157 12.26 0.21 24.74
CA ASP A 157 10.98 0.71 25.29
C ASP A 157 10.24 1.55 24.23
N ILE A 158 10.00 0.91 23.09
CA ILE A 158 9.38 1.47 21.89
C ILE A 158 8.16 0.64 21.51
N CYS A 159 7.25 1.23 20.72
CA CYS A 159 6.10 0.52 20.21
C CYS A 159 6.46 -0.43 19.04
N MET A 160 5.54 -1.34 18.70
CA MET A 160 5.75 -2.31 17.62
C MET A 160 5.95 -1.63 16.26
N ALA A 161 5.25 -0.51 16.01
CA ALA A 161 5.41 0.28 14.80
C ALA A 161 6.83 0.86 14.65
N ASP A 162 7.37 1.48 15.71
CA ASP A 162 8.74 2.00 15.74
C ASP A 162 9.76 0.85 15.59
N PHE A 163 9.56 -0.26 16.28
CA PHE A 163 10.43 -1.45 16.16
C PHE A 163 10.48 -1.96 14.71
N ALA A 164 9.33 -2.13 14.07
CA ALA A 164 9.23 -2.61 12.69
C ALA A 164 9.85 -1.62 11.68
N SER A 165 9.68 -0.33 11.94
CA SER A 165 10.13 0.74 11.05
C SER A 165 11.63 0.99 11.16
N GLU A 166 12.16 1.12 12.38
CA GLU A 166 13.55 1.48 12.65
C GLU A 166 14.51 0.29 12.63
N TYR A 167 14.04 -0.92 12.94
CA TYR A 167 14.90 -2.09 13.07
C TYR A 167 14.71 -3.08 11.92
N GLU A 168 15.80 -3.76 11.59
CA GLU A 168 15.84 -4.88 10.66
C GLU A 168 16.14 -6.15 11.45
N ILE A 169 15.29 -7.17 11.27
CA ILE A 169 15.51 -8.51 11.82
C ILE A 169 16.56 -9.23 10.98
N VAL A 170 17.56 -9.78 11.65
CA VAL A 170 18.63 -10.57 11.04
C VAL A 170 18.68 -11.95 11.67
N SER A 171 18.96 -12.96 10.85
CA SER A 171 19.27 -14.30 11.34
C SER A 171 20.68 -14.33 11.91
N ILE A 172 20.86 -14.95 13.08
CA ILE A 172 22.15 -15.04 13.77
C ILE A 172 23.20 -15.79 12.94
N ASN A 173 22.77 -16.72 12.08
CA ASN A 173 23.66 -17.53 11.25
C ASN A 173 24.33 -16.74 10.12
N LYS A 174 23.88 -15.51 9.84
CA LYS A 174 24.57 -14.62 8.89
C LYS A 174 25.66 -13.86 9.62
N ASN A 175 26.90 -14.37 9.56
CA ASN A 175 28.09 -13.67 10.03
C ASN A 175 28.31 -12.38 9.21
N VAL A 176 27.72 -11.27 9.65
CA VAL A 176 28.00 -9.95 9.08
C VAL A 176 29.34 -9.47 9.64
N LYS A 177 30.39 -9.54 8.82
CA LYS A 177 31.69 -8.91 9.14
C LYS A 177 31.48 -7.39 9.20
N ASN A 178 31.84 -6.75 10.32
CA ASN A 178 31.78 -5.31 10.56
C ASN A 178 30.40 -4.68 10.26
N PRO A 179 29.36 -4.96 11.07
CA PRO A 179 28.05 -4.37 10.88
C PRO A 179 28.10 -2.85 11.10
N LYS A 180 27.42 -2.09 10.23
CA LYS A 180 27.31 -0.62 10.33
C LYS A 180 26.61 -0.14 11.59
N THR A 181 25.73 -0.96 12.15
CA THR A 181 24.98 -0.69 13.39
C THR A 181 25.11 -1.87 14.35
N PRO A 182 25.04 -1.62 15.67
CA PRO A 182 25.08 -2.69 16.66
C PRO A 182 24.00 -3.73 16.41
N ILE A 183 24.37 -5.02 16.54
CA ILE A 183 23.46 -6.15 16.45
C ILE A 183 23.13 -6.59 17.88
N LYS A 184 21.84 -6.55 18.25
CA LYS A 184 21.35 -6.98 19.56
C LYS A 184 20.50 -8.24 19.40
N ARG A 185 20.86 -9.32 20.11
CA ARG A 185 20.15 -10.61 20.04
C ARG A 185 18.80 -10.52 20.72
N LEU A 186 17.79 -11.19 20.16
CA LEU A 186 16.53 -11.39 20.87
C LEU A 186 16.74 -12.34 22.06
N GLN A 187 15.78 -12.38 22.98
CA GLN A 187 15.94 -13.08 24.26
C GLN A 187 15.92 -14.60 24.09
N THR A 188 14.91 -15.13 23.39
CA THR A 188 14.68 -16.58 23.27
C THR A 188 14.79 -17.06 21.82
N LEU A 189 14.36 -16.25 20.86
CA LEU A 189 14.36 -16.59 19.44
C LEU A 189 15.77 -16.46 18.87
N ASN A 190 16.12 -17.36 17.94
CA ASN A 190 17.43 -17.36 17.26
C ASN A 190 17.53 -16.27 16.16
N PHE A 191 17.17 -15.04 16.52
CA PHE A 191 17.24 -13.85 15.68
C PHE A 191 17.94 -12.72 16.44
N ALA A 192 18.38 -11.72 15.70
CA ALA A 192 18.86 -10.48 16.26
C ALA A 192 18.24 -9.31 15.50
N VAL A 193 18.37 -8.12 16.05
CA VAL A 193 17.92 -6.88 15.45
C VAL A 193 19.09 -5.91 15.33
N LYS A 194 19.06 -5.11 14.27
CA LYS A 194 19.97 -4.00 14.07
C LYS A 194 19.18 -2.79 13.61
N LYS A 195 19.64 -1.59 13.97
CA LYS A 195 19.01 -0.35 13.51
C LYS A 195 19.26 -0.14 12.01
N ARG A 196 18.26 0.31 11.27
CA ARG A 196 18.40 0.68 9.85
C ARG A 196 19.23 1.94 9.74
N VAL A 197 20.16 1.96 8.78
CA VAL A 197 21.12 3.06 8.64
C VAL A 197 20.56 4.21 7.81
N ASN A 198 19.93 3.90 6.67
CA ASN A 198 19.59 4.91 5.68
C ASN A 198 18.19 5.49 5.88
N ARG A 199 17.17 4.63 5.86
CA ARG A 199 15.77 5.04 5.93
C ARG A 199 14.95 4.02 6.71
N ASN A 200 14.04 4.54 7.53
CA ASN A 200 13.05 3.75 8.23
C ASN A 200 12.09 3.09 7.21
N ALA A 201 11.72 1.84 7.48
CA ALA A 201 10.79 1.12 6.63
C ALA A 201 9.37 1.71 6.74
N ILE A 202 8.65 1.69 5.62
CA ILE A 202 7.23 2.03 5.61
C ILE A 202 6.48 0.84 6.18
N ILE A 203 5.70 1.08 7.22
CA ILE A 203 4.89 0.05 7.86
C ILE A 203 3.56 -0.09 7.12
N ARG A 204 3.05 -1.32 7.06
CA ARG A 204 1.70 -1.66 6.62
C ARG A 204 1.10 -2.58 7.65
N TYR A 205 -0.20 -2.51 7.87
CA TYR A 205 -0.91 -3.34 8.83
C TYR A 205 -2.35 -3.53 8.34
N PRO A 206 -3.06 -4.56 8.82
CA PRO A 206 -4.45 -4.76 8.46
C PRO A 206 -5.30 -3.55 8.86
N TYR A 207 -6.23 -3.19 7.98
CA TYR A 207 -7.22 -2.15 8.24
C TYR A 207 -8.45 -2.79 8.87
N PHE A 208 -8.89 -2.23 10.00
CA PHE A 208 -10.14 -2.57 10.66
C PHE A 208 -11.01 -1.33 10.71
N ASN A 209 -12.30 -1.47 10.41
CA ASN A 209 -13.23 -0.35 10.49
C ASN A 209 -13.63 -0.14 11.95
N ARG A 210 -13.47 1.10 12.43
CA ARG A 210 -13.73 1.48 13.83
C ARG A 210 -15.18 1.28 14.26
N GLU A 211 -16.16 1.34 13.35
CA GLU A 211 -17.58 1.24 13.68
C GLU A 211 -18.07 -0.20 13.61
N THR A 212 -17.70 -0.92 12.55
CA THR A 212 -18.17 -2.29 12.31
C THR A 212 -17.35 -3.34 13.07
N ASP A 213 -16.07 -3.07 13.33
CA ASP A 213 -15.13 -4.02 13.95
C ASP A 213 -14.29 -3.35 15.05
N LYS A 214 -14.99 -2.86 16.08
CA LYS A 214 -14.41 -2.11 17.21
C LYS A 214 -13.31 -2.87 17.94
N GLU A 215 -13.56 -4.13 18.28
CA GLU A 215 -12.63 -4.92 19.09
C GLU A 215 -11.31 -5.12 18.35
N ASN A 216 -11.33 -5.56 17.08
CA ASN A 216 -10.09 -5.75 16.32
C ASN A 216 -9.40 -4.40 16.00
N TYR A 217 -10.19 -3.33 15.78
CA TYR A 217 -9.63 -1.99 15.58
C TYR A 217 -8.81 -1.53 16.80
N PHE A 218 -9.40 -1.58 17.99
CA PHE A 218 -8.69 -1.13 19.21
C PHE A 218 -7.59 -2.10 19.62
N GLU A 219 -7.75 -3.42 19.45
CA GLU A 219 -6.67 -4.38 19.68
C GLU A 219 -5.45 -4.05 18.80
N ASN A 220 -5.68 -3.91 17.50
CA ASN A 220 -4.62 -3.64 16.53
C ASN A 220 -3.95 -2.29 16.80
N LEU A 221 -4.75 -1.25 17.11
CA LEU A 221 -4.26 0.09 17.43
C LEU A 221 -3.35 0.08 18.66
N LEU A 222 -3.79 -0.56 19.75
CA LEU A 222 -3.02 -0.63 20.98
C LEU A 222 -1.74 -1.46 20.79
N CYS A 223 -1.84 -2.62 20.13
CA CYS A 223 -0.70 -3.49 19.88
C CYS A 223 0.37 -2.83 18.99
N LEU A 224 -0.03 -1.98 18.03
CA LEU A 224 0.89 -1.25 17.17
C LEU A 224 1.65 -0.13 17.89
N TYR A 225 0.93 0.68 18.67
CA TYR A 225 1.43 1.98 19.12
C TYR A 225 1.69 2.09 20.63
N LEU A 226 1.30 1.09 21.43
CA LEU A 226 1.65 1.03 22.85
C LEU A 226 2.94 0.21 23.03
N PRO A 227 3.91 0.65 23.85
CA PRO A 227 5.17 -0.06 24.07
C PRO A 227 5.01 -1.25 25.03
N ILE A 228 4.17 -2.22 24.66
CA ILE A 228 3.87 -3.42 25.46
C ILE A 228 4.96 -4.48 25.37
N ARG A 229 5.17 -5.26 26.43
CA ARG A 229 6.12 -6.39 26.48
C ARG A 229 5.44 -7.74 26.29
N SER A 230 4.14 -7.81 26.54
CA SER A 230 3.33 -8.97 26.23
C SER A 230 1.91 -8.60 25.81
N ARG A 231 1.17 -9.54 25.20
CA ARG A 231 -0.23 -9.30 24.82
C ARG A 231 -1.14 -9.18 26.04
N GLU A 232 -0.76 -9.79 27.16
CA GLU A 232 -1.47 -9.73 28.44
C GLU A 232 -1.47 -8.32 29.04
N ASP A 233 -0.56 -7.44 28.61
CA ASP A 233 -0.55 -6.03 28.99
C ASP A 233 -1.78 -5.28 28.46
N LEU A 234 -2.42 -5.81 27.40
CA LEU A 234 -3.63 -5.24 26.80
C LEU A 234 -4.88 -5.73 27.52
N LYS A 235 -5.53 -4.82 28.26
CA LYS A 235 -6.75 -5.13 29.02
C LYS A 235 -7.99 -5.03 28.13
N LYS A 236 -8.89 -6.00 28.27
CA LYS A 236 -10.23 -5.99 27.65
C LYS A 236 -11.25 -5.33 28.58
N PRO A 237 -12.28 -4.63 28.06
CA PRO A 237 -12.50 -4.28 26.65
C PRO A 237 -11.46 -3.29 26.11
N TYR A 238 -10.95 -3.52 24.90
CA TYR A 238 -9.82 -2.74 24.36
C TYR A 238 -10.17 -1.26 24.15
N GLU A 239 -11.41 -0.96 23.75
CA GLU A 239 -11.88 0.42 23.63
C GLU A 239 -11.80 1.17 24.96
N LEU A 240 -12.26 0.54 26.04
CA LEU A 240 -12.25 1.16 27.37
C LEU A 240 -10.81 1.36 27.84
N PHE A 241 -9.94 0.37 27.67
CA PHE A 241 -8.53 0.49 28.01
C PHE A 241 -7.83 1.61 27.22
N TYR A 242 -8.15 1.79 25.95
CA TYR A 242 -7.66 2.92 25.16
C TYR A 242 -8.14 4.27 25.72
N GLN A 243 -9.40 4.38 26.14
CA GLN A 243 -10.01 5.65 26.57
C GLN A 243 -9.56 6.11 27.96
N ILE A 244 -9.52 5.18 28.93
CA ILE A 244 -9.32 5.51 30.36
C ILE A 244 -8.09 4.82 30.97
N GLY A 245 -7.41 3.94 30.23
CA GLY A 245 -6.26 3.21 30.76
C GLY A 245 -5.06 4.11 31.01
N GLU A 246 -4.28 3.75 32.03
CA GLU A 246 -3.01 4.36 32.35
C GLU A 246 -1.92 3.28 32.39
N ILE A 247 -0.73 3.65 31.94
CA ILE A 247 0.47 2.83 32.01
C ILE A 247 1.61 3.62 32.65
N PHE A 248 2.51 2.93 33.33
CA PHE A 248 3.69 3.54 33.90
C PHE A 248 4.76 3.71 32.81
N ASP A 249 5.18 4.95 32.55
CA ASP A 249 6.28 5.25 31.63
C ASP A 249 7.60 5.22 32.40
N ASN A 250 8.43 4.20 32.14
CA ASN A 250 9.75 4.06 32.76
C ASN A 250 10.69 5.25 32.46
N ARG A 251 10.50 5.97 31.35
CA ARG A 251 11.35 7.10 30.96
C ARG A 251 10.98 8.36 31.73
N GLN A 252 9.68 8.59 31.93
CA GLN A 252 9.15 9.75 32.64
C GLN A 252 8.95 9.51 34.14
N GLN A 253 9.03 8.24 34.58
CA GLN A 253 8.79 7.81 35.95
C GLN A 253 7.42 8.25 36.48
N CYS A 254 6.40 8.23 35.63
CA CYS A 254 5.03 8.63 35.96
C CYS A 254 3.99 7.80 35.20
N ASN A 255 2.74 7.82 35.68
CA ASN A 255 1.61 7.26 34.96
C ASN A 255 1.19 8.20 33.83
N VAL A 256 1.08 7.64 32.63
CA VAL A 256 0.63 8.34 31.43
C VAL A 256 -0.60 7.65 30.88
N LYS A 257 -1.50 8.43 30.26
CA LYS A 257 -2.70 7.89 29.65
C LYS A 257 -2.33 7.10 28.40
N VAL A 258 -2.92 5.91 28.27
CA VAL A 258 -2.75 5.03 27.10
C VAL A 258 -3.06 5.77 25.80
N LYS A 259 -4.15 6.54 25.79
CA LYS A 259 -4.58 7.35 24.66
C LYS A 259 -3.48 8.29 24.15
N ASP A 260 -2.79 8.97 25.06
CA ASP A 260 -1.81 10.00 24.71
C ASP A 260 -0.56 9.35 24.11
N VAL A 261 -0.10 8.24 24.69
CA VAL A 261 1.03 7.45 24.16
C VAL A 261 0.73 6.90 22.77
N VAL A 262 -0.45 6.31 22.59
CA VAL A 262 -0.90 5.79 21.29
C VAL A 262 -0.97 6.90 20.27
N HIS A 263 -1.56 8.05 20.62
CA HIS A 263 -1.70 9.18 19.70
C HIS A 263 -0.34 9.75 19.28
N GLU A 264 0.60 9.91 20.21
CA GLU A 264 1.94 10.42 19.90
C GLU A 264 2.70 9.47 18.97
N ASN A 265 2.70 8.17 19.24
CA ASN A 265 3.35 7.19 18.37
C ASN A 265 2.66 7.07 17.01
N ARG A 266 1.33 7.10 16.97
CA ARG A 266 0.53 7.05 15.74
C ARG A 266 0.81 8.24 14.83
N ARG A 267 0.97 9.45 15.38
CA ARG A 267 1.24 10.67 14.63
C ARG A 267 2.50 10.59 13.75
N LYS A 268 3.51 9.81 14.16
CA LYS A 268 4.74 9.59 13.39
C LYS A 268 4.50 8.90 12.04
N PHE A 269 3.44 8.08 11.95
CA PHE A 269 3.14 7.24 10.80
C PHE A 269 1.91 7.71 10.01
N GLU A 270 1.01 8.46 10.65
CA GLU A 270 -0.27 8.87 10.10
C GLU A 270 -0.40 10.40 9.97
N SER A 271 0.69 11.09 9.64
CA SER A 271 0.70 12.56 9.51
C SER A 271 -0.33 13.09 8.51
N ASN A 272 -0.64 12.32 7.47
CA ASN A 272 -1.50 12.74 6.36
C ASN A 272 -2.86 12.05 6.36
N ILE A 273 -3.22 11.26 7.38
CA ILE A 273 -4.42 10.41 7.32
C ILE A 273 -5.72 11.21 7.14
N LYS A 274 -5.76 12.45 7.61
CA LYS A 274 -6.89 13.36 7.37
C LYS A 274 -7.00 13.73 5.90
N GLU A 275 -5.89 14.12 5.27
CA GLU A 275 -5.84 14.47 3.85
C GLU A 275 -6.18 13.26 2.97
N THR A 276 -5.72 12.06 3.32
CA THR A 276 -6.05 10.82 2.59
C THR A 276 -7.52 10.45 2.75
N GLY A 277 -8.07 10.55 3.97
CA GLY A 277 -9.48 10.27 4.23
C GLY A 277 -10.42 11.30 3.60
N GLU A 278 -10.02 12.58 3.59
CA GLU A 278 -10.72 13.64 2.85
C GLU A 278 -10.66 13.39 1.35
N ALA A 279 -9.50 13.01 0.79
CA ALA A 279 -9.36 12.67 -0.62
C ALA A 279 -10.16 11.42 -1.02
N GLU A 280 -10.23 10.41 -0.17
CA GLU A 280 -11.02 9.18 -0.38
C GLU A 280 -12.52 9.46 -0.26
N SER A 281 -12.94 10.22 0.77
CA SER A 281 -14.33 10.66 0.92
C SER A 281 -14.77 11.53 -0.25
N LEU A 282 -13.90 12.43 -0.68
CA LEU A 282 -14.09 13.25 -1.87
C LEU A 282 -14.24 12.30 -3.07
N PHE A 283 -13.25 11.44 -3.36
CA PHE A 283 -13.31 10.49 -4.48
C PHE A 283 -14.59 9.64 -4.49
N ASN A 284 -15.01 9.11 -3.35
CA ASN A 284 -16.22 8.29 -3.22
C ASN A 284 -17.49 9.11 -3.42
N GLN A 285 -17.58 10.30 -2.83
CA GLN A 285 -18.69 11.22 -3.07
C GLN A 285 -18.77 11.51 -4.57
N LEU A 286 -17.63 11.80 -5.19
CA LEU A 286 -17.55 12.15 -6.59
C LEU A 286 -17.86 10.97 -7.53
N SER A 287 -17.51 9.75 -7.11
CA SER A 287 -17.84 8.53 -7.84
C SER A 287 -19.34 8.18 -7.76
N LEU A 288 -20.04 8.66 -6.73
CA LEU A 288 -21.47 8.41 -6.51
C LEU A 288 -22.37 9.52 -7.07
N THR A 289 -21.95 10.78 -7.03
CA THR A 289 -22.80 11.90 -7.46
C THR A 289 -22.61 12.31 -8.91
N LEU A 290 -21.50 11.98 -9.56
CA LEU A 290 -21.25 12.49 -10.92
C LEU A 290 -21.67 11.49 -11.97
N LYS A 291 -22.66 11.90 -12.79
CA LYS A 291 -22.70 11.44 -14.17
C LYS A 291 -21.41 11.92 -14.84
N ASP A 292 -20.92 11.19 -15.84
CA ASP A 292 -19.62 11.37 -16.54
C ASP A 292 -19.22 12.83 -16.89
N ASN A 293 -20.14 13.80 -16.81
CA ASN A 293 -20.02 15.19 -17.24
C ASN A 293 -20.21 16.25 -16.11
N ASP A 294 -20.66 15.92 -14.90
CA ASP A 294 -21.04 16.92 -13.88
C ASP A 294 -19.82 17.71 -13.32
N TRP A 295 -18.61 17.18 -13.50
CA TRP A 295 -17.36 17.83 -13.11
C TRP A 295 -16.96 18.95 -14.05
N ALA A 296 -17.36 18.85 -15.31
CA ALA A 296 -17.10 19.87 -16.32
C ALA A 296 -17.76 21.19 -15.90
N GLU A 297 -18.92 21.15 -15.21
CA GLU A 297 -19.55 22.35 -14.64
C GLU A 297 -18.76 22.93 -13.47
N ILE A 298 -18.22 22.10 -12.57
CA ILE A 298 -17.42 22.57 -11.42
C ILE A 298 -16.11 23.22 -11.90
N VAL A 299 -15.46 22.65 -12.92
CA VAL A 299 -14.24 23.21 -13.53
C VAL A 299 -14.56 24.46 -14.36
N ALA A 300 -15.65 24.46 -15.15
CA ALA A 300 -16.11 25.63 -15.89
C ALA A 300 -16.44 26.80 -14.95
N ASN A 301 -17.08 26.53 -13.81
CA ASN A 301 -17.39 27.53 -12.78
C ASN A 301 -16.14 28.05 -12.05
N LYS A 302 -15.05 27.27 -12.00
CA LYS A 302 -13.75 27.75 -11.50
C LYS A 302 -12.98 28.55 -12.55
N GLN A 303 -13.07 28.18 -13.82
CA GLN A 303 -12.43 28.90 -14.92
C GLN A 303 -13.10 30.25 -15.21
N SER A 304 -14.41 30.37 -15.06
CA SER A 304 -15.13 31.66 -15.19
C SER A 304 -14.70 32.71 -14.15
N ASN A 305 -14.16 32.28 -13.01
CA ASN A 305 -13.56 33.16 -12.00
C ASN A 305 -12.10 33.54 -12.29
N ASN A 306 -11.43 32.85 -13.22
CA ASN A 306 -10.10 33.22 -13.70
C ASN A 306 -10.27 33.96 -15.02
N ILE A 307 -10.54 35.27 -14.94
CA ILE A 307 -10.41 36.17 -16.08
C ILE A 307 -8.91 36.25 -16.41
N TRP A 308 -8.46 35.45 -17.37
CA TRP A 308 -7.16 35.65 -17.98
C TRP A 308 -7.22 36.99 -18.74
N SER A 309 -6.59 38.04 -18.20
CA SER A 309 -6.34 39.26 -18.97
C SER A 309 -5.50 38.87 -20.18
N THR A 310 -6.13 38.93 -21.35
CA THR A 310 -5.44 38.88 -22.64
C THR A 310 -5.32 40.31 -23.14
N ASP A 311 -4.51 41.12 -22.47
CA ASP A 311 -3.97 42.33 -23.06
C ASP A 311 -2.71 41.93 -23.85
N ILE A 312 -2.91 41.60 -25.12
CA ILE A 312 -1.82 41.54 -26.09
C ILE A 312 -1.79 42.93 -26.74
N GLU A 313 -0.88 43.78 -26.29
CA GLU A 313 -0.55 45.05 -26.96
C GLU A 313 -0.13 44.76 -28.41
N GLN A 314 -0.69 45.54 -29.33
CA GLN A 314 -0.53 45.42 -30.79
C GLN A 314 0.85 45.81 -31.29
#